data_AF-A0AAX2AJ67-F1
#
_entry.id   AF-A0AAX2AJ67-F1
#
_cell.length_a   1.000
_cell.length_b   1.000
_cell.length_c   1.000
_cell.angle_alpha   90.00
_cell.angle_beta   90.00
_cell.angle_gamma   90.00
#
_symmetry.space_group_name_H-M   'P 1'
#
loop_
_entity.id
_entity.type
_entity.pdbx_description
1 polymer ?
#
loop_
_entity_poly.entity_id
_entity_poly.type
_entity_poly.pdbx_seq_one_letter_code
_entity_poly.pdbx_strand_id
1 'polypeptide(L)'
;MNSESIKDKYLNSLKTFDDFVTVSEWAIKFSELYPEELKKAERQAFNQRNETTGLREIAARISSRLARGAFVGLIQIDDSERPKKIKYITKEEQDRNIQIEIDNDLEPLRRQDIINNAKDSMNIIELYRISEFENIQRGFKLFFGIDFEIDHAQALLNDVEQGIHHPNNLQLLLKFHNSKKNKKSWERFSFKEQEEYIKNAIKLQSVVAEKFDIEINDRILESLLNRLQKVY
;
A
#
# COMPACT_ATOMS: atom_id res chain seq x y z
N MET A 1 -13.21 2.34 46.36
CA MET A 1 -13.43 2.91 45.02
C MET A 1 -12.07 3.05 44.36
N ASN A 2 -11.77 2.28 43.30
CA ASN A 2 -10.52 2.45 42.56
C ASN A 2 -10.57 3.81 41.85
N SER A 3 -9.65 4.71 42.19
CA SER A 3 -9.50 5.97 41.46
C SER A 3 -9.05 5.66 40.03
N GLU A 4 -9.83 6.08 39.04
CA GLU A 4 -9.48 5.96 37.62
C GLU A 4 -8.09 6.59 37.36
N SER A 5 -7.20 5.84 36.70
CA SER A 5 -5.84 6.32 36.45
C SER A 5 -5.87 7.48 35.45
N ILE A 6 -4.87 8.37 35.50
CA ILE A 6 -4.79 9.49 34.55
C ILE A 6 -4.74 9.01 33.08
N LYS A 7 -4.17 7.81 32.84
CA LYS A 7 -4.15 7.18 31.51
C LYS A 7 -5.56 6.83 31.05
N ASP A 8 -6.37 6.23 31.94
CA ASP A 8 -7.74 5.84 31.63
C ASP A 8 -8.60 7.07 31.36
N LYS A 9 -8.42 8.15 32.14
CA LYS A 9 -9.08 9.43 31.89
C LYS A 9 -8.75 10.00 30.50
N TYR A 10 -7.48 9.97 30.09
CA TYR A 10 -7.09 10.38 28.74
C TYR A 10 -7.77 9.51 27.68
N LEU A 11 -7.75 8.19 27.83
CA LEU A 11 -8.38 7.29 26.87
C LEU A 11 -9.90 7.51 26.79
N ASN A 12 -10.57 7.71 27.92
CA ASN A 12 -12.01 7.96 27.95
C ASN A 12 -12.39 9.26 27.25
N SER A 13 -11.59 10.32 27.38
CA SER A 13 -11.85 11.53 26.60
C SER A 13 -11.60 11.32 25.11
N LEU A 14 -10.61 10.50 24.73
CA LEU A 14 -10.34 10.19 23.32
C LEU A 14 -11.48 9.36 22.70
N LYS A 15 -12.07 8.43 23.45
CA LYS A 15 -13.21 7.61 23.01
C LYS A 15 -14.46 8.43 22.66
N THR A 16 -14.54 9.70 23.09
CA THR A 16 -15.69 10.56 22.77
C THR A 16 -15.62 11.16 21.36
N PHE A 17 -14.53 10.95 20.64
CA PHE A 17 -14.38 11.34 19.25
C PHE A 17 -14.64 10.15 18.34
N ASP A 18 -15.44 10.37 17.29
CA ASP A 18 -15.71 9.35 16.28
C ASP A 18 -14.59 9.25 15.23
N ASP A 19 -13.73 10.27 15.16
CA ASP A 19 -12.68 10.40 14.15
C ASP A 19 -11.35 10.94 14.70
N PHE A 20 -10.35 11.00 13.83
CA PHE A 20 -9.01 11.51 14.09
C PHE A 20 -9.01 12.95 14.63
N VAL A 21 -8.31 13.15 15.75
CA VAL A 21 -8.14 14.46 16.37
C VAL A 21 -6.68 14.78 16.68
N THR A 22 -6.38 16.05 16.78
CA THR A 22 -5.09 16.53 17.27
C THR A 22 -4.98 16.37 18.78
N VAL A 23 -3.75 16.35 19.31
CA VAL A 23 -3.52 16.35 20.76
C VAL A 23 -4.15 17.58 21.43
N SER A 24 -4.22 18.72 20.74
CA SER A 24 -4.83 19.94 21.26
C SER A 24 -6.33 19.77 21.47
N GLU A 25 -7.06 19.25 20.47
CA GLU A 25 -8.49 18.94 20.58
C GLU A 25 -8.76 17.90 21.66
N TRP A 26 -7.91 16.87 21.72
CA TRP A 26 -7.98 15.86 22.78
C TRP A 26 -7.78 16.47 24.18
N ALA A 27 -6.82 17.39 24.36
CA ALA A 27 -6.57 18.08 25.62
C ALA A 27 -7.74 18.98 26.04
N ILE A 28 -8.39 19.66 25.09
CA ILE A 28 -9.60 20.45 25.33
C ILE A 28 -10.70 19.52 25.83
N LYS A 29 -11.01 18.44 25.10
CA LYS A 29 -12.07 17.51 25.48
C LYS A 29 -11.82 16.82 26.81
N PHE A 30 -10.57 16.46 27.08
CA PHE A 30 -10.14 15.95 28.38
C PHE A 30 -10.46 16.95 29.51
N SER A 31 -10.19 18.23 29.28
CA SER A 31 -10.40 19.28 30.28
C SER A 31 -11.88 19.57 30.52
N GLU A 32 -12.73 19.42 29.50
CA GLU A 32 -14.19 19.49 29.63
C GLU A 32 -14.74 18.35 30.51
N LEU A 33 -14.25 17.12 30.30
CA LEU A 33 -14.72 15.94 31.02
C LEU A 33 -14.12 15.83 32.43
N TYR A 34 -12.92 16.36 32.64
CA TYR A 34 -12.18 16.29 33.90
C TYR A 34 -11.72 17.68 34.38
N PRO A 35 -12.65 18.58 34.74
CA PRO A 35 -12.32 19.98 35.08
C PRO A 35 -11.41 20.13 36.30
N GLU A 36 -11.45 19.18 37.24
CA GLU A 36 -10.54 19.17 38.38
C GLU A 36 -9.08 18.89 37.99
N GLU A 37 -8.84 18.12 36.92
CA GLU A 37 -7.48 17.91 36.40
C GLU A 37 -6.97 19.16 35.68
N LEU A 38 -7.86 19.92 34.99
CA LEU A 38 -7.53 21.23 34.45
C LEU A 38 -7.15 22.22 35.57
N LYS A 39 -7.94 22.32 36.64
CA LYS A 39 -7.62 23.21 37.78
C LYS A 39 -6.26 22.89 38.40
N LYS A 40 -5.90 21.62 38.53
CA LYS A 40 -4.57 21.20 39.00
C LYS A 40 -3.48 21.62 38.02
N ALA A 41 -3.70 21.42 36.72
CA ALA A 41 -2.76 21.82 35.68
C ALA A 41 -2.56 23.35 35.65
N GLU A 42 -3.61 24.15 35.82
CA GLU A 42 -3.51 25.63 35.91
C GLU A 42 -2.68 26.08 37.11
N ARG A 43 -2.88 25.48 38.29
CA ARG A 43 -2.05 25.78 39.47
C ARG A 43 -0.58 25.43 39.24
N GLN A 44 -0.31 24.33 38.54
CA GLN A 44 1.05 23.93 38.19
C GLN A 44 1.66 24.88 37.17
N ALA A 45 0.91 25.28 36.14
CA ALA A 45 1.30 26.23 35.11
C ALA A 45 1.68 27.59 35.72
N PHE A 46 0.88 28.11 36.64
CA PHE A 46 1.15 29.38 37.34
C PHE A 46 2.49 29.38 38.09
N ASN A 47 2.91 28.23 38.61
CA ASN A 47 4.15 28.10 39.37
C ASN A 47 5.38 27.83 38.46
N GLN A 48 5.22 27.80 37.14
CA GLN A 48 6.34 27.59 36.22
C GLN A 48 7.09 28.89 35.90
N ARG A 49 8.38 28.76 35.58
CA ARG A 49 9.24 29.89 35.19
C ARG A 49 8.84 30.50 33.84
N ASN A 50 8.27 29.70 32.94
CA ASN A 50 7.83 30.12 31.62
C ASN A 50 6.31 30.25 31.61
N GLU A 51 5.80 31.26 30.89
CA GLU A 51 4.36 31.45 30.73
C GLU A 51 3.73 30.27 29.97
N THR A 52 2.81 29.57 30.63
CA THR A 52 2.08 28.42 30.08
C THR A 52 0.66 28.40 30.67
N THR A 53 -0.19 27.54 30.13
CA THR A 53 -1.57 27.35 30.61
C THR A 53 -1.78 25.89 30.98
N GLY A 54 -2.77 25.61 31.83
CA GLY A 54 -3.15 24.24 32.18
C GLY A 54 -3.48 23.38 30.95
N LEU A 55 -4.13 23.97 29.93
CA LEU A 55 -4.39 23.29 28.65
C LEU A 55 -3.11 22.92 27.89
N ARG A 56 -2.13 23.83 27.81
CA ARG A 56 -0.82 23.55 27.17
C ARG A 56 -0.07 22.46 27.92
N GLU A 57 -0.11 22.48 29.25
CA GLU A 57 0.47 21.46 30.11
C GLU A 57 -0.18 20.08 29.89
N ILE A 58 -1.51 20.02 29.77
CA ILE A 58 -2.23 18.77 29.48
C ILE A 58 -1.84 18.24 28.10
N ALA A 59 -1.85 19.08 27.06
CA ALA A 59 -1.44 18.69 25.72
C ALA A 59 0.01 18.17 25.68
N ALA A 60 0.93 18.83 26.40
CA ALA A 60 2.32 18.39 26.52
C ALA A 60 2.45 17.03 27.23
N ARG A 61 1.66 16.80 28.29
CA ARG A 61 1.64 15.51 29.02
C ARG A 61 1.10 14.38 28.16
N ILE A 62 0.01 14.62 27.42
CA ILE A 62 -0.55 13.67 26.47
C ILE A 62 0.50 13.31 25.42
N SER A 63 1.14 14.33 24.82
CA SER A 63 2.20 14.16 23.81
C SER A 63 3.37 13.33 24.34
N SER A 64 3.83 13.64 25.56
CA SER A 64 4.93 12.91 26.22
C SER A 64 4.58 11.43 26.46
N ARG A 65 3.34 11.14 26.90
CA ARG A 65 2.87 9.76 27.09
C ARG A 65 2.76 9.01 25.76
N LEU A 66 2.28 9.68 24.72
CA LEU A 66 2.18 9.12 23.38
C LEU A 66 3.57 8.77 22.83
N ALA A 67 4.55 9.66 22.96
CA ALA A 67 5.92 9.41 22.55
C ALA A 67 6.58 8.24 23.31
N ARG A 68 6.16 7.97 24.55
CA ARG A 68 6.61 6.83 25.36
C ARG A 68 5.85 5.53 25.09
N GLY A 69 4.94 5.51 24.12
CA GLY A 69 4.15 4.33 23.79
C GLY A 69 3.10 3.96 24.85
N ALA A 70 2.67 4.89 25.71
CA ALA A 70 1.73 4.59 26.79
C ALA A 70 0.37 4.07 26.31
N PHE A 71 0.04 4.27 25.04
CA PHE A 71 -1.23 3.94 24.40
C PHE A 71 -1.08 2.91 23.26
N VAL A 72 0.07 2.23 23.15
CA VAL A 72 0.30 1.20 22.11
C VAL A 72 -0.85 0.19 22.11
N GLY A 73 -1.37 -0.09 20.93
CA GLY A 73 -2.51 -0.99 20.71
C GLY A 73 -3.89 -0.39 21.00
N LEU A 74 -3.98 0.78 21.62
CA LEU A 74 -5.26 1.41 21.98
C LEU A 74 -5.60 2.61 21.10
N ILE A 75 -4.64 3.09 20.31
CA ILE A 75 -4.79 4.23 19.42
C ILE A 75 -4.17 3.95 18.06
N GLN A 76 -4.71 4.60 17.05
CA GLN A 76 -4.08 4.75 15.74
C GLN A 76 -3.52 6.18 15.62
N ILE A 77 -2.31 6.30 15.06
CA ILE A 77 -1.65 7.57 14.84
C ILE A 77 -1.50 7.77 13.33
N ASP A 78 -2.04 8.87 12.82
CA ASP A 78 -1.79 9.35 11.47
C ASP A 78 -0.72 10.46 11.54
N ASP A 79 0.43 10.19 10.94
CA ASP A 79 1.56 11.12 10.85
C ASP A 79 1.83 11.64 9.44
N SER A 80 0.89 11.43 8.51
CA SER A 80 0.95 11.98 7.14
C SER A 80 0.86 13.50 7.12
N GLU A 81 0.22 14.11 8.13
CA GLU A 81 0.05 15.55 8.27
C GLU A 81 0.64 16.07 9.60
N ARG A 82 0.88 17.39 9.65
CA ARG A 82 1.28 18.11 10.88
C ARG A 82 0.22 19.16 11.22
N PRO A 83 -0.30 19.20 12.46
CA PRO A 83 0.00 18.30 13.59
C PRO A 83 -0.50 16.86 13.37
N LYS A 84 0.19 15.87 13.98
CA LYS A 84 -0.22 14.46 13.93
C LYS A 84 -1.63 14.30 14.45
N LYS A 85 -2.41 13.40 13.85
CA LYS A 85 -3.76 13.08 14.30
C LYS A 85 -3.80 11.70 14.96
N ILE A 86 -4.71 11.54 15.91
CA ILE A 86 -4.83 10.36 16.75
C ILE A 86 -6.30 9.97 16.84
N LYS A 87 -6.57 8.67 16.79
CA LYS A 87 -7.90 8.09 16.99
C LYS A 87 -7.83 6.95 18.00
N TYR A 88 -8.82 6.82 18.88
CA TYR A 88 -8.97 5.60 19.68
C TYR A 88 -9.43 4.46 18.78
N ILE A 89 -8.87 3.27 18.98
CA ILE A 89 -9.32 2.07 18.26
C ILE A 89 -9.83 1.02 19.25
N THR A 90 -10.88 0.29 18.86
CA THR A 90 -11.35 -0.85 19.65
C THR A 90 -10.39 -2.03 19.53
N LYS A 91 -10.55 -3.03 20.40
CA LYS A 91 -9.76 -4.26 20.30
C LYS A 91 -10.03 -4.99 18.98
N GLU A 92 -11.28 -4.99 18.52
CA GLU A 92 -11.65 -5.60 17.24
C GLU A 92 -11.04 -4.85 16.04
N GLU A 93 -10.90 -3.52 16.11
CA GLU A 93 -10.17 -2.75 15.10
C GLU A 93 -8.67 -3.03 15.15
N GLN A 94 -8.10 -3.11 16.35
CA GLN A 94 -6.69 -3.47 16.55
C GLN A 94 -6.37 -4.85 15.97
N ASP A 95 -7.14 -5.87 16.33
CA ASP A 95 -6.95 -7.25 15.87
C ASP A 95 -7.10 -7.33 14.35
N ARG A 96 -8.05 -6.60 13.76
CA ARG A 96 -8.19 -6.49 12.30
C ARG A 96 -6.99 -5.84 11.63
N ASN A 97 -6.49 -4.73 12.16
CA ASN A 97 -5.32 -4.04 11.60
C ASN A 97 -4.07 -4.92 11.66
N ILE A 98 -3.84 -5.61 12.79
CA ILE A 98 -2.74 -6.57 12.93
C ILE A 98 -2.88 -7.70 11.90
N GLN A 99 -4.09 -8.24 11.73
CA GLN A 99 -4.30 -9.29 10.74
C GLN A 99 -4.01 -8.81 9.32
N ILE A 100 -4.42 -7.59 8.96
CA ILE A 100 -4.12 -6.99 7.65
C ILE A 100 -2.60 -6.83 7.45
N GLU A 101 -1.87 -6.37 8.46
CA GLU A 101 -0.40 -6.24 8.40
C GLU A 101 0.25 -7.61 8.18
N ILE A 102 -0.13 -8.62 8.97
CA ILE A 102 0.36 -10.00 8.81
C ILE A 102 0.05 -10.53 7.41
N ASP A 103 -1.18 -10.34 6.92
CA ASP A 103 -1.59 -10.82 5.61
C ASP A 103 -0.78 -10.15 4.49
N ASN A 104 -0.51 -8.84 4.60
CA ASN A 104 0.30 -8.11 3.64
C ASN A 104 1.77 -8.60 3.64
N ASP A 105 2.33 -8.90 4.81
CA ASP A 105 3.69 -9.44 4.94
C ASP A 105 3.82 -10.87 4.39
N LEU A 106 2.76 -11.68 4.54
CA LEU A 106 2.71 -13.06 4.02
C LEU A 106 2.33 -13.12 2.53
N GLU A 107 1.78 -12.05 1.95
CA GLU A 107 1.33 -12.02 0.55
C GLU A 107 2.43 -12.42 -0.45
N PRO A 108 3.67 -11.88 -0.38
CA PRO A 108 4.74 -12.24 -1.30
C PRO A 108 5.11 -13.73 -1.26
N LEU A 109 5.14 -14.32 -0.07
CA LEU A 109 5.45 -15.74 0.12
C LEU A 109 4.37 -16.62 -0.50
N ARG A 110 3.10 -16.33 -0.21
CA ARG A 110 1.96 -17.03 -0.80
C ARG A 110 1.98 -16.96 -2.33
N ARG A 111 2.27 -15.78 -2.90
CA ARG A 111 2.41 -15.61 -4.35
C ARG A 111 3.52 -16.51 -4.92
N GLN A 112 4.67 -16.55 -4.26
CA GLN A 112 5.79 -17.37 -4.70
C GLN A 112 5.48 -18.87 -4.63
N ASP A 113 4.79 -19.32 -3.59
CA ASP A 113 4.37 -20.71 -3.45
C ASP A 113 3.40 -21.14 -4.56
N ILE A 114 2.43 -20.28 -4.91
CA ILE A 114 1.51 -20.52 -6.04
C ILE A 114 2.29 -20.68 -7.34
N ILE A 115 3.29 -19.82 -7.59
CA ILE A 115 4.12 -19.85 -8.79
C ILE A 115 4.95 -21.15 -8.85
N ASN A 116 5.59 -21.52 -7.75
CA ASN A 116 6.45 -22.70 -7.68
C ASN A 116 5.63 -23.97 -7.90
N ASN A 117 4.52 -24.13 -7.17
CA ASN A 117 3.64 -25.30 -7.29
C ASN A 117 3.09 -25.43 -8.72
N ALA A 118 2.73 -24.31 -9.36
CA ALA A 118 2.27 -24.34 -10.74
C ALA A 118 3.40 -24.78 -11.69
N LYS A 119 4.60 -24.21 -11.56
CA LYS A 119 5.76 -24.57 -12.39
C LYS A 119 6.16 -26.04 -12.25
N ASP A 120 6.06 -26.61 -11.05
CA ASP A 120 6.36 -28.03 -10.81
C ASP A 120 5.40 -28.98 -11.54
N SER A 121 4.19 -28.51 -11.85
CA SER A 121 3.17 -29.27 -12.58
C SER A 121 3.17 -29.05 -14.10
N MET A 122 3.93 -28.05 -14.60
CA MET A 122 3.93 -27.68 -16.01
C MET A 122 4.75 -28.61 -16.88
N ASN A 123 4.32 -28.76 -18.14
CA ASN A 123 5.14 -29.41 -19.16
C ASN A 123 6.21 -28.45 -19.73
N ILE A 124 7.15 -29.02 -20.49
CA ILE A 124 8.26 -28.26 -21.07
C ILE A 124 7.81 -27.14 -22.03
N ILE A 125 6.68 -27.32 -22.72
CA ILE A 125 6.14 -26.32 -23.65
C ILE A 125 5.59 -25.11 -22.88
N GLU A 126 4.90 -25.34 -21.77
CA GLU A 126 4.37 -24.28 -20.91
C GLU A 126 5.51 -23.48 -20.25
N LEU A 127 6.52 -24.17 -19.73
CA LEU A 127 7.72 -23.53 -19.17
C LEU A 127 8.47 -22.71 -20.22
N TYR A 128 8.60 -23.24 -21.44
CA TYR A 128 9.17 -22.50 -22.58
C TYR A 128 8.39 -21.23 -22.88
N ARG A 129 7.05 -21.30 -22.93
CA ARG A 129 6.20 -20.12 -23.18
C ARG A 129 6.42 -19.03 -22.13
N ILE A 130 6.49 -19.39 -20.84
CA ILE A 130 6.79 -18.43 -19.76
C ILE A 130 8.16 -17.79 -19.96
N SER A 131 9.19 -18.59 -20.24
CA SER A 131 10.53 -18.07 -20.50
C SER A 131 10.57 -17.14 -21.72
N GLU A 132 9.79 -17.43 -22.76
CA GLU A 132 9.70 -16.57 -23.92
C GLU A 132 8.99 -15.24 -23.62
N PHE A 133 7.96 -15.22 -22.78
CA PHE A 133 7.39 -13.96 -22.27
C PHE A 133 8.47 -13.10 -21.59
N GLU A 134 9.32 -13.68 -20.74
CA GLU A 134 10.45 -12.99 -20.09
C GLU A 134 11.50 -12.50 -21.08
N ASN A 135 11.84 -13.30 -22.10
CA ASN A 135 12.78 -12.91 -23.14
C ASN A 135 12.26 -11.75 -23.99
N ILE A 136 10.97 -11.78 -24.34
CA ILE A 136 10.31 -10.74 -25.14
C ILE A 136 10.19 -9.45 -24.33
N GLN A 137 9.79 -9.53 -23.06
CA GLN A 137 9.72 -8.39 -22.13
C GLN A 137 11.08 -7.70 -22.01
N ARG A 138 12.16 -8.46 -21.81
CA ARG A 138 13.54 -7.91 -21.80
C ARG A 138 13.93 -7.28 -23.13
N GLY A 139 13.51 -7.86 -24.25
CA GLY A 139 13.71 -7.29 -25.59
C GLY A 139 13.05 -5.92 -25.74
N PHE A 140 11.80 -5.75 -25.30
CA PHE A 140 11.12 -4.46 -25.33
C PHE A 140 11.84 -3.39 -24.50
N LYS A 141 12.31 -3.76 -23.30
CA LYS A 141 13.08 -2.85 -22.45
C LYS A 141 14.40 -2.45 -23.09
N LEU A 142 15.14 -3.40 -23.67
CA LEU A 142 16.46 -3.16 -24.24
C LEU A 142 16.41 -2.29 -25.51
N PHE A 143 15.51 -2.61 -26.43
CA PHE A 143 15.50 -1.98 -27.76
C PHE A 143 14.56 -0.78 -27.87
N PHE A 144 13.54 -0.69 -27.00
CA PHE A 144 12.55 0.39 -27.06
C PHE A 144 12.48 1.20 -25.76
N GLY A 145 13.23 0.82 -24.72
CA GLY A 145 13.20 1.51 -23.42
C GLY A 145 11.87 1.34 -22.68
N ILE A 146 11.02 0.39 -23.09
CA ILE A 146 9.70 0.17 -22.49
C ILE A 146 9.76 -1.04 -21.57
N ASP A 147 9.56 -0.78 -20.29
CA ASP A 147 9.52 -1.81 -19.25
C ASP A 147 8.07 -2.31 -19.07
N PHE A 148 7.72 -3.34 -19.84
CA PHE A 148 6.50 -4.10 -19.58
C PHE A 148 6.71 -5.04 -18.38
N GLU A 149 5.67 -5.23 -17.60
CA GLU A 149 5.56 -6.27 -16.58
C GLU A 149 4.77 -7.45 -17.17
N ILE A 150 5.20 -8.67 -16.81
CA ILE A 150 4.43 -9.88 -17.08
C ILE A 150 3.38 -9.99 -15.99
N ASP A 151 2.12 -9.78 -16.36
CA ASP A 151 0.98 -9.80 -15.46
C ASP A 151 0.10 -11.04 -15.68
N HIS A 152 -0.56 -11.47 -14.60
CA HIS A 152 -1.59 -12.51 -14.63
C HIS A 152 -2.97 -11.87 -14.83
N ALA A 153 -3.62 -12.09 -15.97
CA ALA A 153 -4.94 -11.52 -16.25
C ALA A 153 -5.95 -11.80 -15.13
N GLN A 154 -6.08 -13.08 -14.74
CA GLN A 154 -6.67 -13.47 -13.48
C GLN A 154 -5.61 -13.40 -12.37
N ALA A 155 -5.80 -12.54 -11.38
CA ALA A 155 -4.78 -12.30 -10.35
C ALA A 155 -4.60 -13.51 -9.42
N LEU A 156 -3.35 -13.88 -9.14
CA LEU A 156 -3.01 -15.03 -8.28
C LEU A 156 -3.51 -14.93 -6.84
N LEU A 157 -3.85 -13.72 -6.40
CA LEU A 157 -4.27 -13.41 -5.03
C LEU A 157 -5.56 -12.59 -5.06
N ASN A 158 -6.42 -12.86 -6.03
CA ASN A 158 -7.76 -12.29 -6.06
C ASN A 158 -8.59 -12.85 -4.88
N ASP A 159 -9.36 -11.99 -4.23
CA ASP A 159 -10.13 -12.35 -3.03
C ASP A 159 -11.40 -13.17 -3.32
N VAL A 160 -11.83 -13.25 -4.59
CA VAL A 160 -13.06 -13.94 -5.02
C VAL A 160 -12.73 -15.21 -5.80
N GLU A 161 -11.97 -15.09 -6.88
CA GLU A 161 -11.60 -16.20 -7.75
C GLU A 161 -10.11 -16.13 -8.07
N GLN A 162 -9.36 -17.05 -7.46
CA GLN A 162 -7.91 -17.11 -7.57
C GLN A 162 -7.47 -17.53 -8.97
N GLY A 163 -6.65 -16.70 -9.61
CA GLY A 163 -6.03 -17.03 -10.89
C GLY A 163 -4.91 -18.07 -10.76
N ILE A 164 -4.53 -18.67 -11.89
CA ILE A 164 -3.45 -19.65 -11.97
C ILE A 164 -2.17 -19.04 -12.56
N HIS A 165 -1.01 -19.49 -12.09
CA HIS A 165 0.24 -19.18 -12.78
C HIS A 165 0.35 -20.12 -13.99
N HIS A 166 0.04 -19.65 -15.18
CA HIS A 166 0.07 -20.42 -16.43
C HIS A 166 0.24 -19.47 -17.62
N PRO A 167 0.94 -19.83 -18.72
CA PRO A 167 1.13 -18.93 -19.86
C PRO A 167 -0.16 -18.40 -20.50
N ASN A 168 -1.24 -19.18 -20.50
CA ASN A 168 -2.57 -18.72 -20.98
C ASN A 168 -3.22 -17.67 -20.07
N ASN A 169 -2.63 -17.37 -18.92
CA ASN A 169 -3.06 -16.30 -18.03
C ASN A 169 -2.08 -15.11 -18.07
N LEU A 170 -1.01 -15.18 -18.86
CA LEU A 170 -0.01 -14.11 -18.95
C LEU A 170 -0.33 -13.10 -20.03
N GLN A 171 -0.03 -11.84 -19.75
CA GLN A 171 -0.08 -10.70 -20.65
C GLN A 171 0.99 -9.66 -20.29
N LEU A 172 1.33 -8.77 -21.22
CA LEU A 172 2.31 -7.70 -21.00
C LEU A 172 1.58 -6.39 -20.74
N LEU A 173 1.85 -5.77 -19.58
CA LEU A 173 1.25 -4.50 -19.17
C LEU A 173 2.33 -3.50 -18.74
N LEU A 174 2.13 -2.22 -19.01
CA LEU A 174 2.93 -1.18 -18.39
C LEU A 174 2.65 -1.15 -16.88
N LYS A 175 3.70 -0.90 -16.09
CA LYS A 175 3.62 -0.80 -14.61
C LYS A 175 2.47 0.08 -14.12
N PHE A 176 2.24 1.22 -14.77
CA PHE A 176 1.13 2.11 -14.42
C PHE A 176 -0.24 1.41 -14.55
N HIS A 177 -0.47 0.65 -15.62
CA HIS A 177 -1.73 -0.08 -15.82
C HIS A 177 -1.84 -1.28 -14.88
N ASN A 178 -0.76 -2.01 -14.65
CA ASN A 178 -0.75 -3.11 -13.69
C ASN A 178 -1.09 -2.62 -12.27
N SER A 179 -0.58 -1.44 -11.86
CA SER A 179 -0.92 -0.82 -10.58
C SER A 179 -2.41 -0.47 -10.45
N LYS A 180 -3.11 -0.18 -11.56
CA LYS A 180 -4.55 0.06 -11.57
C LYS A 180 -5.36 -1.23 -11.47
N LYS A 181 -4.84 -2.33 -12.02
CA LYS A 181 -5.42 -3.66 -11.88
C LYS A 181 -5.33 -4.18 -10.43
N ASN A 182 -4.15 -4.08 -9.81
CA ASN A 182 -3.90 -4.55 -8.44
C ASN A 182 -4.33 -6.04 -8.28
N LYS A 183 -5.03 -6.41 -7.20
CA LYS A 183 -5.57 -7.77 -6.97
C LYS A 183 -6.80 -8.12 -7.81
N LYS A 184 -7.31 -7.21 -8.63
CA LYS A 184 -8.48 -7.48 -9.48
C LYS A 184 -8.07 -8.29 -10.71
N SER A 185 -8.95 -9.17 -11.13
CA SER A 185 -8.81 -9.87 -12.41
C SER A 185 -9.30 -8.99 -13.54
N TRP A 186 -8.59 -9.00 -14.67
CA TRP A 186 -9.03 -8.44 -15.94
C TRP A 186 -9.29 -9.57 -16.92
N GLU A 187 -10.09 -9.29 -17.95
CA GLU A 187 -10.12 -10.15 -19.12
C GLU A 187 -8.72 -10.16 -19.75
N ARG A 188 -8.22 -11.36 -20.07
CA ARG A 188 -6.94 -11.48 -20.76
C ARG A 188 -7.10 -10.92 -22.15
N PHE A 189 -6.16 -10.07 -22.57
CA PHE A 189 -6.12 -9.62 -23.95
C PHE A 189 -6.11 -10.81 -24.92
N SER A 190 -6.84 -10.72 -26.01
CA SER A 190 -6.53 -11.49 -27.21
C SER A 190 -5.16 -11.07 -27.74
N PHE A 191 -4.54 -11.92 -28.57
CA PHE A 191 -3.24 -11.56 -29.15
C PHE A 191 -3.30 -10.23 -29.93
N LYS A 192 -4.41 -9.97 -30.65
CA LYS A 192 -4.58 -8.73 -31.41
C LYS A 192 -4.61 -7.50 -30.51
N GLU A 193 -5.30 -7.59 -29.38
CA GLU A 193 -5.34 -6.51 -28.38
C GLU A 193 -3.97 -6.29 -27.74
N GLN A 194 -3.25 -7.38 -27.41
CA GLN A 194 -1.90 -7.29 -26.86
C GLN A 194 -0.92 -6.65 -27.85
N GLU A 195 -1.00 -7.03 -29.13
CA GLU A 195 -0.19 -6.46 -30.21
C GLU A 195 -0.48 -4.96 -30.38
N GLU A 196 -1.76 -4.59 -30.46
CA GLU A 196 -2.17 -3.19 -30.58
C GLU A 196 -1.72 -2.35 -29.38
N TYR A 197 -1.88 -2.89 -28.17
CA TYR A 197 -1.44 -2.27 -26.93
C TYR A 197 0.07 -1.98 -26.94
N ILE A 198 0.89 -2.95 -27.35
CA ILE A 198 2.35 -2.80 -27.45
C ILE A 198 2.72 -1.75 -28.49
N LYS A 199 2.11 -1.80 -29.68
CA LYS A 199 2.37 -0.81 -30.75
C LYS A 199 2.02 0.61 -30.31
N ASN A 200 0.90 0.78 -29.61
CA ASN A 200 0.50 2.08 -29.07
C ASN A 200 1.48 2.60 -28.02
N ALA A 201 1.99 1.74 -27.13
CA ALA A 201 3.01 2.10 -26.16
C ALA A 201 4.33 2.53 -26.84
N ILE A 202 4.78 1.79 -27.85
CA ILE A 202 5.99 2.12 -28.64
C ILE A 202 5.81 3.43 -29.41
N LYS A 203 4.65 3.64 -30.01
CA LYS A 203 4.33 4.89 -30.70
C LYS A 203 4.33 6.10 -29.76
N LEU A 204 3.88 5.93 -28.51
CA LEU A 204 4.00 6.99 -27.52
C LEU A 204 5.47 7.25 -27.16
N GLN A 205 6.26 6.19 -26.96
CA GLN A 205 7.68 6.28 -26.68
C GLN A 205 8.47 6.94 -27.83
N SER A 206 8.04 6.78 -29.08
CA SER A 206 8.69 7.40 -30.25
C SER A 206 8.72 8.92 -30.19
N VAL A 207 7.74 9.55 -29.51
CA VAL A 207 7.69 11.01 -29.32
C VAL A 207 8.88 11.52 -28.50
N VAL A 208 9.43 10.66 -27.64
CA VAL A 208 10.51 10.99 -26.71
C VAL A 208 11.78 10.17 -26.96
N ALA A 209 11.78 9.31 -27.98
CA ALA A 209 12.87 8.37 -28.28
C ALA A 209 14.21 9.09 -28.53
N GLU A 210 14.19 10.21 -29.28
CA GLU A 210 15.39 11.03 -29.48
C GLU A 210 15.97 11.59 -28.18
N LYS A 211 15.13 11.86 -27.16
CA LYS A 211 15.58 12.34 -25.85
C LYS A 211 16.21 11.23 -25.01
N PHE A 212 15.92 9.97 -25.34
CA PHE A 212 16.43 8.79 -24.66
C PHE A 212 17.54 8.07 -25.43
N ASP A 213 17.96 8.61 -26.58
CA ASP A 213 18.94 7.97 -27.47
C ASP A 213 18.50 6.56 -27.90
N ILE A 214 17.20 6.39 -28.18
CA ILE A 214 16.59 5.13 -28.59
C ILE A 214 16.27 5.20 -30.09
N GLU A 215 16.79 4.26 -30.86
CA GLU A 215 16.42 4.06 -32.26
C GLU A 215 15.31 3.02 -32.36
N ILE A 216 14.14 3.42 -32.86
CA ILE A 216 13.01 2.49 -33.05
C ILE A 216 13.23 1.72 -34.35
N ASN A 217 13.44 0.42 -34.23
CA ASN A 217 13.63 -0.48 -35.35
C ASN A 217 12.41 -1.39 -35.55
N ASP A 218 11.67 -1.15 -36.63
CA ASP A 218 10.45 -1.90 -36.95
C ASP A 218 10.69 -3.40 -37.16
N ARG A 219 11.86 -3.80 -37.67
CA ARG A 219 12.18 -5.23 -37.84
C ARG A 219 12.35 -5.95 -36.50
N ILE A 220 12.92 -5.26 -35.51
CA ILE A 220 13.04 -5.81 -34.15
C ILE A 220 11.64 -5.90 -33.52
N LEU A 221 10.80 -4.88 -33.70
CA LEU A 221 9.41 -4.88 -33.22
C LEU A 221 8.62 -6.06 -33.80
N GLU A 222 8.65 -6.23 -35.13
CA GLU A 222 8.00 -7.34 -35.82
C GLU A 222 8.54 -8.70 -35.32
N SER A 223 9.85 -8.83 -35.11
CA SER A 223 10.45 -10.05 -34.58
C SER A 223 9.92 -10.41 -33.18
N LEU A 224 9.87 -9.43 -32.28
CA LEU A 224 9.35 -9.62 -30.92
C LEU A 224 7.86 -9.96 -30.91
N LEU A 225 7.05 -9.27 -31.72
CA LEU A 225 5.62 -9.53 -31.84
C LEU A 225 5.33 -10.91 -32.45
N ASN A 226 6.08 -11.31 -33.48
CA ASN A 226 5.96 -12.63 -34.07
C ASN A 226 6.29 -13.74 -33.07
N ARG A 227 7.35 -13.56 -32.26
CA ARG A 227 7.68 -14.49 -31.18
C ARG A 227 6.57 -14.53 -30.12
N LEU A 228 6.04 -13.37 -29.73
CA LEU A 228 4.93 -13.28 -28.79
C LEU A 228 3.72 -14.05 -29.32
N GLN A 229 3.38 -13.89 -30.60
CA GLN A 229 2.27 -14.61 -31.23
C GLN A 229 2.40 -16.13 -31.13
N LYS A 230 3.62 -16.67 -31.21
CA LYS A 230 3.87 -18.11 -31.14
C LYS A 230 3.72 -18.68 -29.73
N VAL A 231 3.80 -17.84 -28.70
CA VAL A 231 3.71 -18.26 -27.30
C VAL A 231 2.45 -17.75 -26.60
N TYR A 232 1.63 -16.94 -27.27
CA TYR A 232 0.38 -16.39 -26.76
C TYR A 232 -0.73 -17.43 -26.60
#